data_AF-A0A6A3MP29-F1
#
_entry.id   AF-A0A6A3MP29-F1
#
_cell.length_a   1.000
_cell.length_b   1.000
_cell.length_c   1.000
_cell.angle_alpha   90.00
_cell.angle_beta   90.00
_cell.angle_gamma   90.00
#
_symmetry.space_group_name_H-M   'P 1'
#
loop_
_entity.id
_entity.type
_entity.pdbx_description
1 polymer ?
#
loop_
_entity_poly.entity_id
_entity_poly.type
_entity_poly.pdbx_seq_one_letter_code
_entity_poly.pdbx_strand_id
1 'polypeptide(L)'
;MAWTVMSKYLRIPFDTARRQLSARSRARIDRYQPEGNLLTYSVDRADPPRMVFPPGDDLRERLIHEFNNLGREKTFASLSRDFYWLHIYK
;
A
#
# COMPACT_ATOMS: atom_id res chain seq x y z
N MET A 1 4.14 -13.48 -1.14
CA MET A 1 2.92 -14.07 -1.77
C MET A 1 1.64 -13.22 -1.64
N ALA A 2 1.50 -12.27 -0.70
CA ALA A 2 0.24 -11.50 -0.55
C ALA A 2 0.03 -10.36 -1.58
N TRP A 3 1.09 -9.74 -2.10
CA TRP A 3 1.00 -8.67 -3.11
C TRP A 3 0.33 -9.12 -4.41
N THR A 4 0.76 -10.27 -4.95
CA THR A 4 0.23 -10.85 -6.18
C THR A 4 -1.25 -11.19 -6.07
N VAL A 5 -1.66 -11.65 -4.88
CA VAL A 5 -3.05 -11.98 -4.56
C VAL A 5 -3.89 -10.70 -4.53
N MET A 6 -3.42 -9.65 -3.85
CA MET A 6 -4.15 -8.38 -3.77
C MET A 6 -4.27 -7.67 -5.13
N SER A 7 -3.19 -7.59 -5.90
CA SER A 7 -3.19 -7.03 -7.27
C SER A 7 -4.18 -7.77 -8.17
N LYS A 8 -4.24 -9.10 -8.10
CA LYS A 8 -5.22 -9.90 -8.83
C LYS A 8 -6.64 -9.49 -8.46
N TYR A 9 -6.97 -9.38 -7.18
CA TYR A 9 -8.32 -9.01 -6.70
C TYR A 9 -8.72 -7.56 -7.01
N LEU A 10 -7.77 -6.63 -7.05
CA LEU A 10 -8.02 -5.23 -7.38
C LEU A 10 -8.29 -5.00 -8.86
N ARG A 11 -7.82 -5.91 -9.72
CA ARG A 11 -7.98 -5.86 -11.18
C ARG A 11 -9.21 -6.61 -11.69
N ILE A 12 -9.92 -7.34 -10.84
CA ILE A 12 -11.19 -8.00 -11.20
C ILE A 12 -12.31 -6.98 -11.08
N PRO A 13 -13.01 -6.63 -12.19
CA PRO A 13 -14.14 -5.72 -12.12
C PRO A 13 -15.36 -6.50 -11.63
N PHE A 14 -15.48 -6.83 -10.34
CA PHE A 14 -16.78 -7.20 -9.79
C PHE A 14 -16.83 -7.29 -8.27
N ASP A 15 -17.87 -6.66 -7.73
CA ASP A 15 -18.40 -6.79 -6.37
C ASP A 15 -18.38 -8.23 -5.84
N THR A 16 -18.59 -9.25 -6.67
CA THR A 16 -18.67 -10.66 -6.24
C THR A 16 -17.36 -11.20 -5.70
N ALA A 17 -16.20 -10.82 -6.26
CA ALA A 17 -14.90 -11.24 -5.72
C ALA A 17 -14.61 -10.54 -4.38
N ARG A 18 -15.01 -9.26 -4.22
CA ARG A 18 -14.96 -8.54 -2.94
C ARG A 18 -15.93 -9.14 -1.91
N ARG A 19 -17.08 -9.66 -2.35
CA ARG A 19 -18.09 -10.31 -1.50
C ARG A 19 -17.62 -11.65 -0.91
N GLN A 20 -16.69 -12.34 -1.57
CA GLN A 20 -16.06 -13.56 -1.04
C GLN A 20 -15.04 -13.28 0.07
N LEU A 21 -14.60 -12.03 0.22
CA LEU A 21 -13.68 -11.64 1.29
C LEU A 21 -14.42 -11.47 2.60
N SER A 22 -13.79 -11.84 3.71
CA SER A 22 -14.29 -11.48 5.04
C SER A 22 -14.51 -9.97 5.17
N ALA A 23 -15.43 -9.53 6.04
CA ALA A 23 -15.69 -8.12 6.28
C ALA A 23 -14.40 -7.35 6.65
N ARG A 24 -13.50 -7.98 7.42
CA ARG A 24 -12.18 -7.42 7.77
C ARG A 24 -11.28 -7.23 6.55
N SER A 25 -11.23 -8.21 5.65
CA SER A 25 -10.44 -8.13 4.43
C SER A 25 -11.03 -7.11 3.45
N ARG A 26 -12.36 -7.00 3.39
CA ARG A 26 -13.09 -6.06 2.54
C ARG A 26 -12.86 -4.61 2.96
N ALA A 27 -13.00 -4.31 4.26
CA ALA A 27 -12.70 -2.99 4.81
C ALA A 27 -11.23 -2.56 4.57
N ARG A 28 -10.29 -3.52 4.53
CA ARG A 28 -8.90 -3.24 4.14
C ARG A 28 -8.75 -3.03 2.64
N ILE A 29 -9.40 -3.84 1.80
CA ILE A 29 -9.33 -3.73 0.34
C ILE A 29 -10.02 -2.46 -0.19
N ASP A 30 -11.03 -1.94 0.51
CA ASP A 30 -11.68 -0.66 0.20
C ASP A 30 -10.76 0.55 0.41
N ARG A 31 -9.66 0.37 1.16
CA ARG A 31 -8.60 1.38 1.30
C ARG A 31 -7.59 1.36 0.17
N TYR A 32 -7.56 0.29 -0.62
CA TYR A 32 -6.65 0.18 -1.76
C TYR A 32 -7.37 0.56 -3.05
N GLN A 33 -6.74 1.40 -3.86
CA GLN A 33 -7.28 1.85 -5.14
C GLN A 33 -6.24 1.59 -6.24
N PRO A 34 -6.62 0.94 -7.35
CA PRO A 34 -5.72 0.79 -8.49
C PRO A 34 -5.54 2.14 -9.19
N GLU A 35 -4.29 2.56 -9.38
CA GLU A 35 -3.92 3.77 -10.11
C GLU A 35 -2.94 3.39 -11.23
N GLY A 36 -3.49 3.12 -12.43
CA GLY A 36 -2.70 2.63 -13.56
C GLY A 36 -2.05 1.27 -13.29
N ASN A 37 -0.71 1.24 -13.25
CA ASN A 37 0.10 0.07 -12.91
C ASN A 37 0.51 0.02 -11.42
N LEU A 38 0.11 1.03 -10.64
CA LEU A 38 0.43 1.17 -9.22
C LEU A 38 -0.82 0.91 -8.37
N LEU A 39 -0.58 0.78 -7.06
CA LEU A 39 -1.63 0.69 -6.06
C LEU A 39 -1.46 1.85 -5.08
N THR A 40 -2.56 2.51 -4.74
CA THR A 40 -2.58 3.50 -3.68
C THR A 40 -3.35 2.99 -2.46
N TYR A 41 -3.02 3.55 -1.30
CA TYR A 41 -3.64 3.23 -0.02
C TYR A 41 -4.05 4.52 0.71
N SER A 42 -5.32 4.60 1.12
CA SER A 42 -5.84 5.69 1.96
C SER A 42 -6.41 5.13 3.26
N VAL A 43 -6.05 5.72 4.41
CA VAL A 43 -6.56 5.25 5.71
C VAL A 43 -8.05 5.54 5.84
N ASP A 44 -8.44 6.77 5.51
CA ASP A 44 -9.82 7.23 5.27
C ASP A 44 -10.01 7.63 3.79
N ARG A 45 -11.26 7.69 3.31
CA ARG A 45 -11.58 8.23 1.98
C ARG A 45 -11.23 9.71 1.85
N ALA A 46 -11.20 10.45 2.97
CA ALA A 46 -10.80 11.86 2.99
C ALA A 46 -9.28 12.07 2.98
N ASP A 47 -8.51 11.02 3.30
CA ASP A 47 -7.06 11.12 3.35
C ASP A 47 -6.44 11.08 1.94
N PRO A 48 -5.34 11.83 1.72
CA PRO A 48 -4.61 11.73 0.47
C PRO A 48 -4.07 10.30 0.29
N PRO A 49 -4.22 9.72 -0.92
CA PRO A 49 -3.72 8.39 -1.22
C PRO A 49 -2.20 8.33 -1.14
N ARG A 50 -1.68 7.26 -0.56
CA ARG A 50 -0.24 6.97 -0.44
C ARG A 50 0.13 5.86 -1.42
N MET A 51 1.24 6.00 -2.12
CA MET A 51 1.70 4.96 -3.04
C MET A 51 2.14 3.70 -2.27
N VAL A 52 1.68 2.54 -2.72
CA VAL A 52 2.00 1.24 -2.13
C VAL A 52 3.06 0.56 -2.98
N PHE A 53 4.20 0.26 -2.35
CA PHE A 53 5.24 -0.50 -3.03
C PHE A 53 5.13 -2.01 -2.80
N PRO A 54 5.44 -2.81 -3.83
CA PRO A 54 5.59 -4.24 -3.66
C PRO A 54 6.72 -4.55 -2.67
N PRO A 55 6.58 -5.63 -1.87
CA PRO A 55 7.68 -6.10 -1.05
C PRO A 55 8.84 -6.59 -1.92
N GLY A 56 10.06 -6.18 -1.59
CA GLY A 56 11.27 -6.56 -2.31
C GLY A 56 11.70 -5.57 -3.41
N ASP A 57 10.99 -4.46 -3.56
CA ASP A 57 11.45 -3.33 -4.35
C ASP A 57 12.64 -2.67 -3.63
N ASP A 58 13.81 -2.64 -4.28
CA ASP A 58 15.04 -2.01 -3.80
C ASP A 58 14.88 -0.50 -3.61
N LEU A 59 13.84 0.07 -4.22
CA LEU A 59 13.40 1.44 -4.01
C LEU A 59 13.13 1.77 -2.54
N ARG A 60 12.67 0.80 -1.72
CA ARG A 60 12.51 1.01 -0.27
C ARG A 60 13.82 1.36 0.40
N GLU A 61 14.84 0.54 0.15
CA GLU A 61 16.16 0.71 0.75
C GLU A 61 16.81 2.01 0.25
N ARG A 62 16.61 2.33 -1.04
CA ARG A 62 17.08 3.59 -1.63
C ARG A 62 16.42 4.82 -1.00
N LEU A 63 15.10 4.82 -0.83
CA LEU A 63 14.35 5.91 -0.19
C LEU A 63 14.73 6.06 1.29
N ILE A 64 14.88 4.96 2.02
CA ILE A 64 15.34 5.02 3.41
C ILE A 64 16.75 5.61 3.47
N HIS A 65 17.66 5.16 2.61
CA HIS A 65 19.03 5.66 2.55
C HIS A 65 19.10 7.16 2.24
N GLU A 66 18.36 7.62 1.23
CA GLU A 66 18.34 9.02 0.78
C GLU A 66 17.80 9.95 1.87
N PHE A 67 16.77 9.51 2.61
CA PHE A 67 16.16 10.31 3.66
C PHE A 67 16.79 10.09 5.05
N ASN A 68 17.75 9.18 5.22
CA ASN A 68 18.35 8.87 6.53
C ASN A 68 19.13 10.05 7.12
N ASN A 69 19.57 10.99 6.26
CA ASN A 69 20.29 12.21 6.66
C ASN A 69 19.43 13.18 7.50
N LEU A 70 18.10 13.02 7.48
CA LEU A 70 17.16 13.87 8.22
C LEU A 70 16.89 13.35 9.64
N GLY A 71 17.41 12.16 9.99
CA GLY A 71 17.12 11.47 11.23
C GLY A 71 15.81 10.66 11.17
N ARG A 72 15.80 9.52 11.86
CA ARG A 72 14.79 8.47 11.76
C ARG A 72 13.33 8.95 11.80
N GLU A 73 13.00 9.86 12.72
CA GLU A 73 11.62 10.34 12.89
C GLU A 73 11.16 11.21 11.70
N LYS A 74 12.03 12.09 11.21
CA LYS A 74 11.75 12.92 10.02
C LYS A 74 11.70 12.06 8.76
N THR A 75 12.59 11.10 8.61
CA THR A 75 12.56 10.11 7.53
C THR A 75 11.23 9.36 7.51
N PHE A 76 10.77 8.88 8.67
CA PHE A 76 9.51 8.16 8.76
C PHE A 76 8.30 9.07 8.48
N ALA A 77 8.28 10.29 9.00
CA ALA A 77 7.19 11.25 8.75
C ALA A 77 7.09 11.61 7.26
N SER A 78 8.22 11.90 6.60
CA SER A 78 8.27 12.18 5.17
C SER A 78 7.84 10.98 4.34
N LEU A 79 8.40 9.80 4.60
CA LEU A 79 8.08 8.61 3.81
C LEU A 79 6.65 8.13 4.05
N SER A 80 6.14 8.20 5.28
CA SER A 80 4.78 7.74 5.59
C SER A 80 3.69 8.69 5.10
N ARG A 81 4.03 9.93 4.74
CA ARG A 81 3.09 10.87 4.11
C ARG A 81 2.72 10.42 2.70
N ASP A 82 3.74 10.08 1.91
CA ASP A 82 3.59 9.83 0.47
C ASP A 82 3.59 8.33 0.13
N PHE A 83 4.17 7.50 1.00
CA PHE A 83 4.36 6.08 0.77
C PHE A 83 3.74 5.22 1.88
N TYR A 84 3.15 4.10 1.48
CA TYR A 84 2.63 3.08 2.38
C TYR A 84 3.36 1.75 2.18
N TRP A 85 3.88 1.24 3.29
CA TRP A 85 4.59 -0.04 3.31
C TRP A 85 3.67 -1.12 3.86
N LEU A 86 3.27 -2.05 2.99
CA LEU A 86 2.65 -3.29 3.43
C LEU A 86 3.68 -4.08 4.26
N HIS A 87 3.60 -3.96 5.59
CA HIS A 87 4.25 -4.91 6.49
C HIS A 87 3.51 -6.24 6.36
N ILE A 88 3.85 -6.98 5.30
CA ILE A 88 3.49 -8.38 5.22
C ILE A 88 4.39 -9.07 6.25
N TYR A 89 3.89 -9.16 7.48
CA TYR A 89 4.47 -10.03 8.49
C TYR A 89 4.66 -11.42 7.87
N LYS A 90 5.85 -11.99 8.12
CA LYS A 90 6.23 -13.33 7.69
C LYS A 90 5.38 -14.37 8.40
#